data_AF-A0A7K2ZIX9-F1
#
_entry.id   AF-A0A7K2ZIX9-F1
#
_cell.length_a   1.000
_cell.length_b   1.000
_cell.length_c   1.000
_cell.angle_alpha   90.00
_cell.angle_beta   90.00
_cell.angle_gamma   90.00
#
_symmetry.space_group_name_H-M   'P 1'
#
loop_
_entity.id
_entity.type
_entity.pdbx_description
1 polymer ?
#
loop_
_entity_poly.entity_id
_entity_poly.type
_entity_poly.pdbx_seq_one_letter_code
_entity_poly.pdbx_strand_id
1 'polypeptide(L)' 'GARLLRRGAGALSPYGEARPHGIGIGGLVDWAQELAGRVESGPTVDAAAEAPRLLG' A
#
# COMPACT_ATOMS: atom_id res chain seq x y z
N GLY A 1 -8.14 -3.59 -6.54
CA GLY A 1 -7.53 -4.53 -7.50
C GLY A 1 -6.05 -4.21 -7.69
N ALA A 2 -5.21 -5.20 -7.98
CA ALA A 2 -3.75 -5.10 -7.95
C ALA A 2 -3.15 -3.92 -8.74
N ARG A 3 -3.69 -3.62 -9.93
CA ARG A 3 -3.26 -2.46 -10.74
C ARG A 3 -3.39 -1.12 -10.00
N LEU A 4 -4.46 -0.94 -9.23
CA LEU A 4 -4.67 0.30 -8.47
C LEU A 4 -3.65 0.42 -7.33
N LEU A 5 -3.36 -0.68 -6.64
CA LEU A 5 -2.37 -0.73 -5.56
C LEU A 5 -0.98 -0.36 -6.07
N ARG A 6 -0.55 -0.95 -7.19
CA ARG A 6 0.74 -0.60 -7.81
C ARG A 6 0.82 0.84 -8.30
N ARG A 7 -0.25 1.33 -8.92
CA ARG A 7 -0.31 2.72 -9.36
C ARG A 7 -0.18 3.68 -8.18
N GLY A 8 -0.88 3.40 -7.07
CA GLY A 8 -0.79 4.18 -5.84
C GLY A 8 0.61 4.14 -5.24
N ALA A 9 1.20 2.94 -5.12
CA ALA A 9 2.56 2.75 -4.62
C ALA A 9 3.59 3.54 -5.45
N GLY A 10 3.49 3.50 -6.78
CA GLY A 10 4.37 4.27 -7.67
C GLY A 10 4.23 5.79 -7.51
N ALA A 11 3.01 6.29 -7.33
CA ALA A 11 2.77 7.73 -7.09
C ALA A 11 3.29 8.21 -5.73
N LEU A 12 3.34 7.31 -4.74
CA LEU A 12 3.76 7.62 -3.37
C LEU A 12 5.24 7.38 -3.10
N SER A 13 5.90 6.52 -3.87
CA SER A 13 7.32 6.16 -3.73
C SER A 13 8.28 7.36 -3.58
N PRO A 14 8.11 8.50 -4.30
CA PRO A 14 8.97 9.68 -4.11
C PRO A 14 8.93 10.29 -2.69
N TYR A 15 7.91 9.97 -1.90
CA TYR A 15 7.74 10.46 -0.53
C TYR A 15 8.18 9.43 0.52
N GLY A 16 8.85 8.34 0.15
CA GLY A 16 9.12 7.19 1.03
C GLY A 16 9.78 7.53 2.38
N GLU A 17 10.71 8.48 2.40
CA GLU A 17 11.35 8.98 3.63
C GLU A 17 10.60 10.15 4.28
N ALA A 18 9.69 10.80 3.54
CA ALA A 18 8.86 11.87 4.07
C ALA A 18 7.74 11.31 4.94
N ARG A 19 7.35 12.08 5.96
CA ARG A 19 6.12 11.84 6.74
C ARG A 19 5.12 12.99 6.59
N PRO A 20 4.53 13.19 5.40
CA PRO A 20 3.49 14.20 5.23
C PRO A 20 2.35 13.90 6.20
N HIS A 21 1.96 14.90 7.01
CA HIS A 21 0.89 14.77 7.98
C HIS A 21 1.09 13.63 9.00
N GLY A 22 2.35 13.24 9.27
CA GLY A 22 2.69 12.12 10.15
C GLY A 22 2.61 10.74 9.49
N ILE A 23 2.06 10.63 8.27
CA ILE A 23 1.83 9.33 7.63
C ILE A 23 3.16 8.70 7.18
N GLY A 24 3.43 7.47 7.61
CA GLY A 24 4.58 6.68 7.16
C GLY A 24 4.41 6.17 5.72
N ILE A 25 4.84 6.96 4.74
CA ILE A 25 4.62 6.65 3.32
C ILE A 25 5.39 5.41 2.87
N GLY A 26 6.63 5.20 3.31
CA GLY A 26 7.41 4.00 2.97
C GLY A 26 6.66 2.71 3.32
N GLY A 27 6.15 2.59 4.54
CA GLY A 27 5.36 1.43 4.96
C GLY A 27 4.05 1.27 4.17
N LEU A 28 3.43 2.37 3.73
CA LEU A 28 2.24 2.33 2.88
C LEU A 28 2.57 1.83 1.45
N VAL A 29 3.73 2.21 0.91
CA VAL A 29 4.22 1.74 -0.38
C VAL A 29 4.50 0.24 -0.33
N ASP A 30 5.20 -0.23 0.70
CA ASP A 30 5.52 -1.64 0.89
C ASP A 30 4.26 -2.49 1.02
N TRP A 31 3.33 -2.07 1.89
CA TRP A 31 2.02 -2.70 2.05
C TRP A 31 1.27 -2.85 0.71
N ALA A 32 1.23 -1.78 -0.09
CA ALA A 32 0.50 -1.78 -1.35
C ALA A 32 1.10 -2.76 -2.36
N GLN A 33 2.43 -2.89 -2.40
CA GLN A 33 3.12 -3.83 -3.30
C GLN A 33 2.88 -5.29 -2.89
N GLU A 34 2.99 -5.60 -1.60
CA GLU A 34 2.74 -6.95 -1.07
C GLU A 34 1.29 -7.38 -1.30
N LEU A 35 0.33 -6.50 -1.01
CA LEU A 35 -1.08 -6.78 -1.25
C LEU A 35 -1.38 -6.95 -2.75
N ALA A 36 -0.75 -6.16 -3.62
CA ALA A 36 -0.88 -6.33 -5.06
C ALA A 36 -0.40 -7.72 -5.52
N GLY A 37 0.72 -8.20 -4.98
CA GLY A 37 1.24 -9.54 -5.26
C GLY A 37 0.26 -10.64 -4.82
N ARG A 38 -0.31 -10.53 -3.61
CA ARG A 38 -1.31 -11.49 -3.12
C ARG A 38 -2.59 -11.46 -3.95
N VAL A 39 -3.11 -10.29 -4.29
CA VAL A 39 -4.30 -10.16 -5.14
C VAL A 39 -4.08 -10.79 -6.53
N GLU A 40 -2.88 -10.70 -7.09
CA GLU A 40 -2.58 -11.34 -8.38
C GLU A 40 -2.38 -12.84 -8.30
N SER A 41 -1.95 -13.37 -7.15
CA SER A 41 -1.78 -14.81 -6.96
C SER A 41 -3.11 -15.61 -6.94
N GLY A 42 -4.26 -14.92 -7.03
CA GLY A 42 -5.59 -15.55 -7.13
C GLY A 42 -6.45 -15.69 -5.86
N PRO A 43 -5.96 -15.55 -4.61
CA PRO A 43 -6.86 -15.56 -3.45
C PRO A 43 -7.71 -14.27 -3.40
N THR A 44 -8.98 -14.45 -3.03
CA THR A 44 -9.83 -13.31 -2.66
C THR A 44 -9.37 -12.80 -1.29
N VAL A 45 -8.92 -11.56 -1.24
CA VAL A 45 -8.47 -10.90 0.00
C VAL A 45 -9.61 -10.05 0.56
N ASP A 46 -9.75 -10.03 1.88
CA ASP A 46 -10.67 -9.12 2.56
C ASP A 46 -10.06 -7.72 2.64
N ALA A 47 -10.66 -6.77 1.92
CA ALA A 47 -10.19 -5.40 1.88
C ALA A 47 -10.19 -4.70 3.25
N ALA A 48 -11.12 -5.05 4.14
CA ALA A 48 -11.20 -4.44 5.47
C ALA A 48 -10.08 -4.96 6.38
N ALA A 49 -9.80 -6.27 6.34
CA ALA A 49 -8.71 -6.88 7.09
C ALA A 49 -7.32 -6.41 6.60
N GLU A 50 -7.19 -6.14 5.31
CA GLU A 50 -5.94 -5.71 4.69
C GLU A 50 -5.70 -4.19 4.80
N ALA A 51 -6.62 -3.42 5.38
CA ALA A 51 -6.48 -1.97 5.47
C ALA A 51 -5.23 -1.59 6.33
N PRO A 52 -4.32 -0.75 5.81
CA PRO A 52 -3.12 -0.36 6.54
C PRO A 52 -3.51 0.57 7.69
N ARG A 53 -2.88 0.39 8.85
CA ARG A 53 -3.05 1.34 9.95
C ARG A 53 -2.15 2.55 9.71
N LEU A 54 -2.77 3.69 9.43
CA LEU A 54 -2.10 4.98 9.28
C LEU A 54 -1.83 5.56 10.67
N LEU A 55 -0.91 4.95 11.41
CA LEU A 55 -0.42 5.55 12.65
C LEU A 55 0.55 6.68 12.27
N GLY A 56 0.27 7.89 12.76
CA GLY A 56 1.09 9.09 12.60
C GLY A 56 2.27 9.14 13.55
#